data_AF-A0A2W0EKC8-F1
#
_entry.id   AF-A0A2W0EKC8-F1
#
_cell.length_a   1.000
_cell.length_b   1.000
_cell.length_c   1.000
_cell.angle_alpha   90.00
_cell.angle_beta   90.00
_cell.angle_gamma   90.00
#
_symmetry.space_group_name_H-M   'P 1'
#
loop_
_entity.id
_entity.type
_entity.pdbx_description
1 polymer ?
#
loop_
_entity_poly.entity_id
_entity_poly.type
_entity_poly.pdbx_seq_one_letter_code
_entity_poly.pdbx_strand_id
1 'polypeptide(L)'
;MSPPQKAGLLRALADGPKVAVSALATAATQRNGWAWATGLDHFGTNYPLRALVTGPYLGGQGEKEAMYPLRSTDAKRQQLTGGKRYVLRFKSAPPVDAFWSLTVYNAVDKMLVDNPIARYKLGSDTQGLKLRADGSFEVPLQADKPDGEFAANWLPAPKGPFYMILRLYQPKGEVFDGHYELPQVEILE
;
A
#
# COMPACT_ATOMS: atom_id res chain seq x y z
N MET A 1 -0.32 44.54 -1.16
CA MET A 1 -0.04 43.64 -2.30
C MET A 1 -0.63 44.25 -3.56
N SER A 2 0.16 44.37 -4.63
CA SER A 2 -0.30 44.92 -5.92
C SER A 2 -1.21 43.93 -6.68
N PRO A 3 -2.05 44.38 -7.62
CA PRO A 3 -2.87 43.49 -8.44
C PRO A 3 -2.08 42.39 -9.17
N PRO A 4 -0.89 42.66 -9.77
CA PRO A 4 -0.06 41.61 -10.37
C PRO A 4 0.45 40.58 -9.38
N GLN A 5 0.86 41.00 -8.18
CA GLN A 5 1.29 40.08 -7.12
C GLN A 5 0.15 39.16 -6.67
N LYS A 6 -1.06 39.71 -6.51
CA LYS A 6 -2.26 38.93 -6.17
C LYS A 6 -2.57 37.89 -7.26
N ALA A 7 -2.53 38.30 -8.53
CA ALA A 7 -2.76 37.40 -9.65
C ALA A 7 -1.70 36.28 -9.72
N GLY A 8 -0.43 36.61 -9.43
CA GLY A 8 0.65 35.63 -9.35
C GLY A 8 0.42 34.57 -8.27
N LEU A 9 0.06 34.99 -7.05
CA LEU A 9 -0.21 34.06 -5.95
C LEU A 9 -1.43 33.16 -6.22
N LEU A 10 -2.49 33.70 -6.85
CA LEU A 10 -3.66 32.90 -7.22
C LEU A 10 -3.32 31.79 -8.22
N ARG A 11 -2.44 32.07 -9.20
CA ARG A 11 -1.94 31.03 -10.10
C ARG A 11 -1.07 30.00 -9.37
N ALA A 12 -0.17 30.47 -8.50
CA ALA A 12 0.69 29.57 -7.72
C ALA A 12 -0.13 28.63 -6.82
N LEU A 13 -1.25 29.11 -6.24
CA LEU A 13 -2.16 28.28 -5.46
C LEU A 13 -2.81 27.17 -6.30
N ALA A 14 -3.14 27.46 -7.56
CA ALA A 14 -3.73 26.48 -8.47
C ALA A 14 -2.70 25.47 -9.01
N ASP A 15 -1.47 25.91 -9.28
CA ASP A 15 -0.46 25.08 -9.96
C ASP A 15 0.47 24.34 -9.00
N GLY A 16 0.76 24.90 -7.83
CA GLY A 16 1.65 24.30 -6.83
C GLY A 16 1.31 22.85 -6.48
N PRO A 17 0.05 22.51 -6.16
CA PRO A 17 -0.35 21.13 -5.88
C PRO A 17 -0.10 20.18 -7.06
N LYS A 18 -0.25 20.65 -8.30
CA LYS A 18 -0.02 19.83 -9.50
C LYS A 18 1.46 19.47 -9.66
N VAL A 19 2.36 20.38 -9.28
CA VAL A 19 3.82 20.14 -9.27
C VAL A 19 4.19 19.09 -8.22
N ALA A 20 3.57 19.12 -7.04
CA ALA A 20 3.79 18.09 -6.02
C ALA A 20 3.26 16.72 -6.49
N VAL A 21 2.05 16.68 -7.07
CA VAL A 21 1.45 15.43 -7.56
C VAL A 21 2.24 14.83 -8.73
N SER A 22 2.81 15.64 -9.63
CA SER A 22 3.60 15.10 -10.74
C SER A 22 4.86 14.36 -10.28
N ALA A 23 5.36 14.64 -9.08
CA ALA A 23 6.50 13.93 -8.48
C ALA A 23 6.20 12.44 -8.18
N LEU A 24 4.92 12.05 -8.03
CA LEU A 24 4.56 10.63 -7.84
C LEU A 24 5.04 9.77 -9.00
N ALA A 25 4.94 10.28 -10.23
CA ALA A 25 5.20 9.50 -11.44
C ALA A 25 6.67 9.04 -11.53
N THR A 26 7.58 9.75 -10.87
CA THR A 26 9.03 9.44 -10.88
C THR A 26 9.54 8.88 -9.55
N ALA A 27 8.78 9.02 -8.46
CA ALA A 27 9.19 8.61 -7.13
C ALA A 27 8.96 7.12 -6.83
N ALA A 28 8.14 6.43 -7.63
CA ALA A 28 7.82 5.02 -7.44
C ALA A 28 8.12 4.20 -8.69
N THR A 29 8.70 3.03 -8.47
CA THR A 29 8.80 1.97 -9.47
C THR A 29 7.67 0.95 -9.26
N GLN A 30 7.36 0.16 -10.28
CA GLN A 30 6.39 -0.93 -10.14
C GLN A 30 7.12 -2.24 -9.92
N ARG A 31 6.89 -2.88 -8.76
CA ARG A 31 7.38 -4.24 -8.45
C ARG A 31 6.19 -5.16 -8.29
N ASN A 32 5.96 -6.05 -9.25
CA ASN A 32 4.86 -7.01 -9.23
C ASN A 32 3.45 -6.36 -9.04
N GLY A 33 3.25 -5.16 -9.60
CA GLY A 33 2.01 -4.38 -9.47
C GLY A 33 1.90 -3.54 -8.17
N TRP A 34 2.94 -3.56 -7.33
CA TRP A 34 3.06 -2.69 -6.17
C TRP A 34 3.86 -1.44 -6.53
N ALA A 35 3.32 -0.27 -6.20
CA ALA A 35 4.04 0.99 -6.22
C ALA A 35 5.08 0.97 -5.10
N TRP A 36 6.35 0.97 -5.51
CA TRP A 36 7.53 0.85 -4.67
C TRP A 36 8.31 2.18 -4.70
N ALA A 37 8.15 2.97 -3.64
CA ALA A 37 8.84 4.25 -3.46
C ALA A 37 10.01 4.11 -2.47
N THR A 38 11.12 4.77 -2.77
CA THR A 38 12.37 4.78 -1.96
C THR A 38 12.93 6.20 -1.85
N GLY A 39 13.91 6.43 -0.96
CA GLY A 39 14.54 7.74 -0.77
C GLY A 39 13.63 8.77 -0.10
N LEU A 40 12.71 8.29 0.75
CA LEU A 40 11.74 9.14 1.45
C LEU A 40 12.30 9.75 2.75
N ASP A 41 13.55 9.46 3.10
CA ASP A 41 14.33 10.07 4.19
C ASP A 41 15.44 11.01 3.68
N HIS A 42 15.80 10.94 2.40
CA HIS A 42 16.84 11.76 1.78
C HIS A 42 16.34 12.45 0.50
N PHE A 43 15.48 13.46 0.67
CA PHE A 43 14.89 14.17 -0.48
C PHE A 43 15.89 15.03 -1.27
N GLY A 44 17.02 15.44 -0.68
CA GLY A 44 17.95 16.39 -1.32
C GLY A 44 17.24 17.67 -1.81
N THR A 45 17.35 17.96 -3.10
CA THR A 45 16.66 19.09 -3.78
C THR A 45 15.34 18.70 -4.46
N ASN A 46 14.84 17.48 -4.23
CA ASN A 46 13.53 17.03 -4.70
C ASN A 46 12.39 17.61 -3.83
N TYR A 47 12.25 18.93 -3.87
CA TYR A 47 11.22 19.67 -3.15
C TYR A 47 9.79 19.25 -3.52
N PRO A 48 9.47 18.93 -4.80
CA PRO A 48 8.14 18.43 -5.16
C PRO A 48 7.79 17.13 -4.43
N LEU A 49 8.70 16.14 -4.39
CA LEU A 49 8.48 14.89 -3.65
C LEU A 49 8.37 15.14 -2.16
N ARG A 50 9.23 15.99 -1.59
CA ARG A 50 9.15 16.36 -0.17
C ARG A 50 7.79 16.95 0.17
N ALA A 51 7.34 17.95 -0.60
CA ALA A 51 6.04 18.61 -0.41
C ALA A 51 4.87 17.62 -0.51
N LEU A 52 4.94 16.72 -1.50
CA LEU A 52 3.97 15.66 -1.68
C LEU A 52 3.88 14.72 -0.47
N VAL A 53 5.02 14.24 0.03
CA VAL A 53 5.07 13.29 1.15
C VAL A 53 4.64 13.96 2.46
N THR A 54 4.98 15.24 2.67
CA THR A 54 4.60 15.98 3.88
C THR A 54 3.08 16.26 4.01
N GLY A 55 2.31 16.08 2.93
CA GLY A 55 0.86 16.25 2.98
C GLY A 55 0.16 15.11 3.75
N PRO A 56 0.25 13.85 3.28
CA PRO A 56 -0.34 12.70 3.97
C PRO A 56 0.52 12.14 5.11
N TYR A 57 1.81 12.49 5.21
CA TYR A 57 2.73 11.98 6.21
C TYR A 57 3.53 13.10 6.89
N LEU A 58 4.02 12.88 8.11
CA LEU A 58 4.93 13.81 8.80
C LEU A 58 6.40 13.60 8.34
N GLY A 59 6.60 13.51 7.02
CA GLY A 59 7.85 13.01 6.40
C GLY A 59 7.80 11.51 6.12
N GLY A 60 8.78 11.01 5.36
CA GLY A 60 8.94 9.59 5.08
C GLY A 60 9.97 8.96 6.01
N GLN A 61 9.79 7.67 6.31
CA GLN A 61 10.85 6.85 6.88
C GLN A 61 11.82 6.43 5.76
N GLY A 62 13.08 6.21 6.12
CA GLY A 62 14.02 5.58 5.20
C GLY A 62 13.60 4.17 4.90
N GLU A 63 13.81 3.68 3.67
CA GLU A 63 13.34 2.36 3.29
C GLU A 63 13.93 1.22 4.14
N LYS A 64 15.10 1.44 4.76
CA LYS A 64 15.70 0.52 5.73
C LYS A 64 14.97 0.47 7.06
N GLU A 65 14.26 1.53 7.44
CA GLU A 65 13.47 1.58 8.67
C GLU A 65 12.04 1.09 8.41
N ALA A 66 11.38 1.61 7.37
CA ALA A 66 10.07 1.12 6.97
C ALA A 66 9.77 1.37 5.49
N MET A 67 9.16 0.38 4.83
CA MET A 67 8.66 0.47 3.46
C MET A 67 7.16 0.24 3.40
N TYR A 68 6.50 0.98 2.50
CA TYR A 68 5.05 0.95 2.33
C TYR A 68 4.60 0.69 0.88
N PRO A 69 4.97 -0.46 0.25
CA PRO A 69 4.45 -0.77 -1.07
C PRO A 69 2.92 -0.70 -1.12
N LEU A 70 2.39 0.07 -2.09
CA LEU A 70 0.95 0.26 -2.27
C LEU A 70 0.47 -0.51 -3.50
N ARG A 71 -0.70 -1.14 -3.42
CA ARG A 71 -1.32 -1.80 -4.56
C ARG A 71 -2.80 -1.48 -4.66
N SER A 72 -3.22 -1.01 -5.84
CA SER A 72 -4.60 -0.66 -6.15
C SER A 72 -5.19 -1.46 -7.32
N THR A 73 -4.42 -2.38 -7.91
CA THR A 73 -4.85 -3.19 -9.05
C THR A 73 -4.59 -4.69 -8.84
N ASP A 74 -5.39 -5.52 -9.52
CA ASP A 74 -5.16 -6.97 -9.59
C ASP A 74 -4.03 -7.32 -10.58
N ALA A 75 -3.73 -8.61 -10.75
CA ALA A 75 -2.70 -9.11 -11.65
C ALA A 75 -2.95 -8.76 -13.14
N LYS A 76 -4.21 -8.49 -13.51
CA LYS A 76 -4.60 -8.05 -14.87
C LYS A 76 -4.62 -6.52 -14.99
N ARG A 77 -4.09 -5.80 -13.99
CA ARG A 77 -4.05 -4.33 -13.89
C ARG A 77 -5.44 -3.67 -13.85
N GLN A 78 -6.47 -4.41 -13.44
CA GLN A 78 -7.80 -3.86 -13.20
C GLN A 78 -7.87 -3.29 -11.79
N GLN A 79 -8.60 -2.18 -11.61
CA GLN A 79 -8.78 -1.54 -10.31
C GLN A 79 -9.44 -2.49 -9.31
N LEU A 80 -8.88 -2.57 -8.10
CA LEU A 80 -9.44 -3.34 -7.00
C LEU A 80 -10.75 -2.72 -6.52
N THR A 81 -11.77 -3.57 -6.37
CA THR A 81 -13.11 -3.22 -5.91
C THR A 81 -13.77 -4.42 -5.23
N GLY A 82 -14.44 -4.25 -4.10
CA GLY A 82 -15.07 -5.35 -3.36
C GLY A 82 -16.38 -5.86 -3.95
N GLY A 83 -16.76 -5.40 -5.15
CA GLY A 83 -17.71 -6.12 -6.01
C GLY A 83 -17.14 -7.43 -6.59
N LYS A 84 -15.87 -7.73 -6.32
CA LYS A 84 -15.17 -8.96 -6.71
C LYS A 84 -14.46 -9.54 -5.49
N ARG A 85 -14.10 -10.82 -5.60
CA ARG A 85 -13.29 -11.54 -4.63
C ARG A 85 -11.86 -11.65 -5.14
N TYR A 86 -10.88 -11.45 -4.27
CA TYR A 86 -9.48 -11.63 -4.62
C TYR A 86 -8.77 -12.49 -3.60
N VAL A 87 -7.67 -13.07 -4.03
CA VAL A 87 -6.69 -13.72 -3.16
C VAL A 87 -5.34 -13.08 -3.36
N LEU A 88 -4.69 -12.74 -2.24
CA LEU A 88 -3.29 -12.34 -2.23
C LEU A 88 -2.45 -13.55 -1.78
N ARG A 89 -1.53 -14.00 -2.64
CA ARG A 89 -0.74 -15.23 -2.43
C ARG A 89 0.69 -14.86 -2.00
N PHE A 90 1.05 -15.24 -0.77
CA PHE A 90 2.40 -15.10 -0.23
C PHE A 90 3.14 -16.44 -0.36
N LYS A 91 4.30 -16.45 -1.02
CA LYS A 91 5.20 -17.62 -1.05
C LYS A 91 5.82 -17.88 0.32
N SER A 92 6.03 -16.82 1.09
CA SER A 92 6.49 -16.83 2.47
C SER A 92 6.11 -15.51 3.14
N ALA A 93 6.21 -15.46 4.47
CA ALA A 93 6.10 -14.20 5.20
C ALA A 93 7.19 -13.21 4.74
N PRO A 94 6.87 -11.90 4.63
CA PRO A 94 7.87 -10.89 4.31
C PRO A 94 9.08 -10.95 5.25
N PRO A 95 10.30 -10.94 4.70
CA PRO A 95 11.52 -11.00 5.50
C PRO A 95 11.86 -9.63 6.06
N VAL A 96 11.67 -9.51 7.36
CA VAL A 96 11.82 -8.29 8.16
C VAL A 96 12.51 -8.64 9.47
N ASP A 97 13.22 -7.68 10.06
CA ASP A 97 13.82 -7.82 11.39
C ASP A 97 12.87 -7.41 12.52
N ALA A 98 11.85 -6.59 12.22
CA ALA A 98 10.84 -6.19 13.19
C ALA A 98 9.49 -6.89 12.95
N PHE A 99 8.65 -6.38 12.04
CA PHE A 99 7.35 -6.96 11.72
C PHE A 99 6.84 -6.47 10.35
N TRP A 100 5.79 -7.11 9.86
CA TRP A 100 5.09 -6.70 8.65
C TRP A 100 3.58 -6.63 8.90
N SER A 101 2.88 -5.84 8.09
CA SER A 101 1.42 -5.81 8.09
C SER A 101 0.85 -5.45 6.73
N LEU A 102 -0.26 -6.07 6.34
CA LEU A 102 -1.10 -5.70 5.23
C LEU A 102 -2.38 -5.02 5.74
N THR A 103 -2.73 -3.89 5.14
CA THR A 103 -3.94 -3.13 5.49
C THR A 103 -4.73 -2.79 4.23
N VAL A 104 -6.06 -2.89 4.31
CA VAL A 104 -6.99 -2.46 3.27
C VAL A 104 -7.56 -1.09 3.63
N TYR A 105 -7.64 -0.20 2.64
CA TYR A 105 -8.23 1.12 2.76
C TYR A 105 -9.30 1.32 1.70
N ASN A 106 -10.39 1.98 2.07
CA ASN A 106 -11.37 2.46 1.12
C ASN A 106 -10.73 3.54 0.22
N ALA A 107 -10.85 3.39 -1.10
CA ALA A 107 -10.20 4.30 -2.04
C ALA A 107 -10.93 5.65 -2.15
N VAL A 108 -12.16 5.78 -1.66
CA VAL A 108 -12.95 7.02 -1.71
C VAL A 108 -12.53 7.97 -0.59
N ASP A 109 -12.63 7.54 0.67
CA ASP A 109 -12.36 8.35 1.86
C ASP A 109 -10.93 8.16 2.42
N LYS A 110 -10.19 7.17 1.91
CA LYS A 110 -8.83 6.78 2.36
C LYS A 110 -8.78 6.23 3.79
N MET A 111 -9.91 5.85 4.36
CA MET A 111 -10.03 5.34 5.72
C MET A 111 -10.00 3.81 5.78
N LEU A 112 -9.82 3.29 7.00
CA LEU A 112 -10.01 1.87 7.29
C LEU A 112 -11.48 1.48 7.09
N VAL A 113 -11.69 0.21 6.78
CA VAL A 113 -13.00 -0.31 6.41
C VAL A 113 -13.64 -0.96 7.61
N ASP A 114 -14.75 -0.40 8.09
CA ASP A 114 -15.54 -1.02 9.15
C ASP A 114 -16.02 -2.42 8.73
N ASN A 115 -15.92 -3.39 9.64
CA ASN A 115 -16.18 -4.78 9.31
C ASN A 115 -16.58 -5.63 10.53
N PRO A 116 -17.35 -6.73 10.33
CA PRO A 116 -17.95 -7.49 11.43
C PRO A 116 -16.99 -8.18 12.39
N ILE A 117 -15.72 -8.33 12.01
CA ILE A 117 -14.68 -9.01 12.82
C ILE A 117 -13.68 -8.02 13.43
N ALA A 118 -13.92 -6.71 13.29
CA ALA A 118 -13.04 -5.64 13.76
C ALA A 118 -11.55 -5.84 13.36
N ARG A 119 -11.30 -6.41 12.18
CA ARG A 119 -9.95 -6.67 11.67
C ARG A 119 -9.59 -5.63 10.61
N TYR A 120 -8.60 -4.80 10.90
CA TYR A 120 -8.16 -3.74 10.01
C TYR A 120 -6.75 -3.97 9.45
N LYS A 121 -6.05 -5.01 9.90
CA LYS A 121 -4.79 -5.46 9.31
C LYS A 121 -4.62 -6.96 9.48
N LEU A 122 -3.72 -7.52 8.68
CA LEU A 122 -3.14 -8.85 8.85
C LEU A 122 -1.62 -8.67 8.93
N GLY A 123 -0.90 -9.45 9.74
CA GLY A 123 0.54 -9.25 9.91
C GLY A 123 1.19 -10.25 10.84
N SER A 124 2.46 -10.00 11.18
CA SER A 124 3.28 -10.87 12.06
C SER A 124 2.64 -11.15 13.41
N ASP A 125 1.81 -10.23 13.91
CA ASP A 125 1.12 -10.30 15.19
C ASP A 125 -0.32 -10.82 15.09
N THR A 126 -0.76 -11.26 13.91
CA THR A 126 -2.10 -11.84 13.76
C THR A 126 -2.16 -13.21 14.41
N GLN A 127 -2.88 -13.30 15.52
CA GLN A 127 -3.18 -14.57 16.18
C GLN A 127 -4.01 -15.47 15.26
N GLY A 128 -3.59 -16.74 15.15
CA GLY A 128 -4.26 -17.73 14.30
C GLY A 128 -4.02 -17.53 12.80
N LEU A 129 -2.99 -16.76 12.41
CA LEU A 129 -2.55 -16.71 11.01
C LEU A 129 -2.23 -18.13 10.52
N LYS A 130 -2.95 -18.57 9.50
CA LYS A 130 -2.83 -19.91 8.95
C LYS A 130 -1.78 -19.92 7.83
N LEU A 131 -0.81 -20.80 7.98
CA LEU A 131 0.25 -21.06 7.01
C LEU A 131 0.15 -22.50 6.53
N ARG A 132 0.63 -22.75 5.31
CA ARG A 132 0.93 -24.11 4.84
C ARG A 132 2.25 -24.60 5.44
N ALA A 133 2.52 -25.89 5.27
CA ALA A 133 3.75 -26.52 5.76
C ALA A 133 5.04 -25.93 5.13
N ASP A 134 4.95 -25.41 3.89
CA ASP A 134 6.06 -24.74 3.19
C ASP A 134 6.22 -23.25 3.60
N GLY A 135 5.39 -22.75 4.53
CA GLY A 135 5.39 -21.37 4.97
C GLY A 135 4.61 -20.41 4.06
N SER A 136 4.09 -20.87 2.92
CA SER A 136 3.21 -20.07 2.07
C SER A 136 1.83 -19.88 2.71
N PHE A 137 1.12 -18.83 2.31
CA PHE A 137 -0.24 -18.58 2.77
C PHE A 137 -1.02 -17.68 1.82
N GLU A 138 -2.33 -17.67 2.00
CA GLU A 138 -3.25 -16.83 1.25
C GLU A 138 -3.98 -15.86 2.16
N VAL A 139 -4.29 -14.71 1.60
CA VAL A 139 -5.13 -13.69 2.22
C VAL A 139 -6.31 -13.43 1.30
N PRO A 140 -7.51 -13.95 1.63
CA PRO A 140 -8.73 -13.55 0.95
C PRO A 140 -9.01 -12.06 1.17
N LEU A 141 -9.33 -11.35 0.09
CA LEU A 141 -9.66 -9.93 0.07
C LEU A 141 -11.05 -9.77 -0.58
N GLN A 142 -12.07 -9.63 0.26
CA GLN A 142 -13.47 -9.59 -0.18
C GLN A 142 -14.36 -9.00 0.92
N ALA A 143 -15.56 -8.54 0.55
CA ALA A 143 -16.51 -7.92 1.47
C ALA A 143 -17.18 -8.94 2.40
N ASP A 144 -17.52 -10.11 1.87
CA ASP A 144 -18.20 -11.17 2.63
C ASP A 144 -17.19 -12.18 3.18
N LYS A 145 -17.53 -12.80 4.31
CA LYS A 145 -16.66 -13.82 4.93
C LYS A 145 -16.41 -14.97 3.95
N PRO A 146 -15.16 -15.31 3.63
CA PRO A 146 -14.83 -16.47 2.80
C PRO A 146 -15.01 -17.77 3.58
N ASP A 147 -15.26 -18.83 2.83
CA ASP A 147 -15.12 -20.20 3.31
C ASP A 147 -13.71 -20.74 2.98
N GLY A 148 -13.45 -21.98 3.42
CA GLY A 148 -12.27 -22.72 3.04
C GLY A 148 -11.06 -22.53 3.95
N GLU A 149 -9.92 -23.02 3.49
CA GLU A 149 -8.73 -23.23 4.31
C GLU A 149 -8.26 -21.93 4.98
N PHE A 150 -8.19 -20.82 4.22
CA PHE A 150 -7.63 -19.54 4.65
C PHE A 150 -8.67 -18.53 5.14
N ALA A 151 -9.87 -18.98 5.52
CA ALA A 151 -10.89 -18.09 6.07
C ALA A 151 -10.41 -17.32 7.32
N ALA A 152 -9.52 -17.94 8.11
CA ALA A 152 -8.87 -17.30 9.26
C ALA A 152 -7.95 -16.11 8.90
N ASN A 153 -7.43 -16.07 7.67
CA ASN A 153 -6.54 -15.01 7.17
C ASN A 153 -7.30 -13.89 6.44
N TRP A 154 -8.63 -13.99 6.35
CA TRP A 154 -9.45 -13.01 5.64
C TRP A 154 -9.19 -11.60 6.14
N LEU A 155 -9.01 -10.67 5.18
CA LEU A 155 -8.96 -9.25 5.43
C LEU A 155 -10.16 -8.60 4.71
N PRO A 156 -11.17 -8.11 5.46
CA PRO A 156 -12.38 -7.54 4.88
C PRO A 156 -12.08 -6.34 3.97
N ALA A 157 -12.73 -6.30 2.81
CA ALA A 157 -12.65 -5.21 1.85
C ALA A 157 -14.00 -4.48 1.73
N PRO A 158 -14.04 -3.19 1.38
CA PRO A 158 -15.30 -2.48 1.22
C PRO A 158 -15.96 -2.92 -0.09
N LYS A 159 -17.29 -2.81 -0.22
CA LYS A 159 -18.00 -3.14 -1.48
C LYS A 159 -17.54 -2.28 -2.68
N GLY A 160 -17.00 -1.10 -2.40
CA GLY A 160 -16.48 -0.16 -3.40
C GLY A 160 -15.00 -0.36 -3.74
N PRO A 161 -14.38 0.64 -4.41
CA PRO A 161 -12.96 0.59 -4.74
C PRO A 161 -12.10 0.64 -3.48
N PHE A 162 -11.00 -0.11 -3.50
CA PHE A 162 -10.06 -0.15 -2.38
C PHE A 162 -8.61 -0.21 -2.87
N TYR A 163 -7.69 0.01 -1.95
CA TYR A 163 -6.26 -0.24 -2.15
C TYR A 163 -5.66 -0.86 -0.90
N MET A 164 -4.47 -1.41 -1.05
CA MET A 164 -3.73 -2.04 0.03
C MET A 164 -2.39 -1.37 0.22
N ILE A 165 -1.94 -1.37 1.46
CA ILE A 165 -0.55 -1.05 1.80
C ILE A 165 0.03 -2.25 2.52
N LEU A 166 1.09 -2.82 1.97
CA LEU A 166 1.96 -3.75 2.68
C LEU A 166 3.02 -2.90 3.38
N ARG A 167 3.19 -3.10 4.68
CA ARG A 167 4.18 -2.40 5.51
C ARG A 167 5.24 -3.40 5.93
N LEU A 168 6.49 -3.04 5.69
CA LEU A 168 7.66 -3.83 6.04
C LEU A 168 8.51 -2.96 6.98
N TYR A 169 8.65 -3.36 8.23
CA TYR A 169 9.45 -2.63 9.22
C TYR A 169 10.80 -3.33 9.35
N GLN A 170 11.88 -2.60 9.06
CA GLN A 170 13.24 -3.14 8.94
C GLN A 170 13.31 -4.32 7.95
N PRO A 171 12.95 -4.12 6.67
CA PRO A 171 13.05 -5.17 5.66
C PRO A 171 14.51 -5.61 5.45
N LYS A 172 14.69 -6.91 5.25
CA LYS A 172 16.01 -7.49 4.96
C LYS A 172 16.47 -7.20 3.54
N GLY A 173 17.77 -7.43 3.28
CA GLY A 173 18.42 -7.24 1.97
C GLY A 173 17.64 -7.85 0.80
N GLU A 174 17.09 -9.04 1.01
CA GLU A 174 16.33 -9.81 0.02
C GLU A 174 15.04 -9.11 -0.48
N VAL A 175 14.48 -8.17 0.27
CA VAL A 175 13.35 -7.34 -0.21
C VAL A 175 13.84 -6.29 -1.21
N PHE A 176 15.04 -5.75 -1.01
CA PHE A 176 15.59 -4.67 -1.83
C PHE A 176 16.12 -5.19 -3.17
N ASP A 177 16.87 -6.28 -3.15
CA ASP A 177 17.49 -6.89 -4.32
C ASP A 177 16.50 -7.71 -5.20
N GLY A 178 15.31 -7.98 -4.67
CA GLY A 178 14.22 -8.64 -5.39
C GLY A 178 14.18 -10.16 -5.25
N HIS A 179 15.02 -10.77 -4.41
CA HIS A 179 14.92 -12.20 -4.08
C HIS A 179 13.59 -12.53 -3.37
N TYR A 180 13.06 -11.59 -2.59
CA TYR A 180 11.69 -11.64 -2.08
C TYR A 180 10.72 -10.98 -3.07
N GLU A 181 9.89 -11.79 -3.70
CA GLU A 181 8.82 -11.30 -4.57
C GLU A 181 7.61 -10.83 -3.75
N LEU A 182 7.20 -9.57 -3.95
CA LEU A 182 5.95 -9.06 -3.40
C LEU A 182 4.77 -9.89 -3.91
N PRO A 183 3.74 -10.18 -3.09
CA PRO A 183 2.70 -11.14 -3.42
C PRO A 183 1.81 -10.66 -4.58
N GLN A 184 1.29 -11.61 -5.37
CA GLN A 184 0.31 -11.33 -6.43
C GLN A 184 -1.12 -11.27 -5.91
N VAL A 185 -1.93 -10.38 -6.50
CA VAL A 185 -3.37 -10.24 -6.24
C VAL A 185 -4.13 -10.79 -7.43
N GLU A 186 -4.80 -11.93 -7.24
CA GLU A 186 -5.57 -12.60 -8.29
C GLU A 186 -7.05 -12.46 -7.99
N ILE A 187 -7.85 -12.30 -9.05
CA ILE A 187 -9.31 -12.39 -8.93
C ILE A 187 -9.69 -13.86 -8.71
N LEU A 188 -10.61 -14.11 -7.79
CA LEU A 188 -11.30 -15.39 -7.64
C LEU A 188 -12.58 -15.32 -8.48
N GLU A 189 -12.68 -16.21 -9.47
CA GLU A 189 -13.90 -16.38 -10.27
C GLU A 189 -15.08 -16.87 -9.42
#